data_AF-A0A0S8D4E5-F1
#
_entry.id   AF-A0A0S8D4E5-F1
#
_cell.length_a   1.000
_cell.length_b   1.000
_cell.length_c   1.000
_cell.angle_alpha   90.00
_cell.angle_beta   90.00
_cell.angle_gamma   90.00
#
_symmetry.space_group_name_H-M   'P 1'
#
loop_
_entity.id
_entity.type
_entity.pdbx_description
1 polymer ?
#
loop_
_entity_poly.entity_id
_entity_poly.type
_entity_poly.pdbx_seq_one_letter_code
_entity_poly.pdbx_strand_id
1 'polypeptide(L)'
;MQVLAVYNQKIISEKFREKYKQRLVISGNPLHLIPAEFLALKEIGALVGLLFGFFLVLTVQANILFTLFLAIGGFFFPNFWLNEMISKRKHAIFISLPFSMDLLTLVVEAGLNFTAAIEEVVDKGQPGPLRDEFARMLQDLRLGVSMRDALKGMAERTNMFEIRSFTSALIQADKLGTPLSEALRVQADIRRTERFQTAEKMAQESPVKMLFPLLFFIFPAVFIILLVPIILKFMAEGM
;
A
#
# COMPACT_ATOMS: atom_id res chain seq x y z
N MET A 1 -21.96 -11.65 8.34
CA MET A 1 -20.50 -11.89 8.28
C MET A 1 -20.01 -12.89 9.32
N GLN A 2 -20.44 -12.80 10.59
CA GLN A 2 -19.92 -13.66 11.67
C GLN A 2 -20.17 -15.17 11.46
N VAL A 3 -21.33 -15.56 10.91
CA VAL A 3 -21.66 -17.00 10.69
C VAL A 3 -20.76 -17.67 9.65
N LEU A 4 -20.43 -16.97 8.56
CA LEU A 4 -19.49 -17.47 7.54
C LEU A 4 -18.04 -17.48 8.06
N ALA A 5 -17.66 -16.52 8.91
CA ALA A 5 -16.31 -16.47 9.49
C ALA A 5 -16.03 -17.65 10.45
N VAL A 6 -17.04 -18.12 11.19
CA VAL A 6 -16.92 -19.30 12.06
C VAL A 6 -16.75 -20.59 11.22
N TYR A 7 -17.46 -20.71 10.10
CA TYR A 7 -17.32 -21.86 9.20
C TYR A 7 -15.96 -21.87 8.49
N ASN A 8 -15.51 -20.70 8.01
CA ASN A 8 -14.23 -20.58 7.31
C ASN A 8 -13.00 -20.72 8.21
N GLN A 9 -13.10 -20.47 9.52
CA GLN A 9 -12.00 -20.72 10.46
C GLN A 9 -11.53 -22.19 10.46
N LYS A 10 -12.41 -23.14 10.08
CA LYS A 10 -12.13 -24.58 10.11
C LYS A 10 -11.55 -25.12 8.79
N ILE A 11 -11.66 -24.36 7.69
CA ILE A 11 -11.32 -24.79 6.32
C ILE A 11 -10.19 -23.94 5.71
N ILE A 12 -9.89 -22.77 6.28
CA ILE A 12 -8.80 -21.93 5.79
C ILE A 12 -7.45 -22.65 5.89
N SER A 13 -6.78 -22.78 4.75
CA SER A 13 -5.37 -23.22 4.68
C SER A 13 -4.49 -22.27 5.49
N GLU A 14 -3.58 -22.81 6.32
CA GLU A 14 -2.67 -22.01 7.15
C GLU A 14 -1.90 -20.95 6.35
N LYS A 15 -1.49 -21.28 5.12
CA LYS A 15 -0.81 -20.35 4.21
C LYS A 15 -1.66 -19.13 3.86
N PHE A 16 -2.97 -19.31 3.71
CA PHE A 16 -3.90 -18.20 3.45
C PHE A 16 -4.09 -17.34 4.70
N ARG A 17 -4.24 -17.98 5.87
CA ARG A 17 -4.41 -17.29 7.15
C ARG A 17 -3.24 -16.35 7.42
N GLU A 18 -2.01 -16.85 7.31
CA GLU A 18 -0.81 -16.04 7.56
C GLU A 18 -0.64 -14.92 6.53
N LYS A 19 -0.84 -15.21 5.24
CA LYS A 19 -0.75 -14.19 4.18
C LYS A 19 -1.71 -13.02 4.39
N TYR A 20 -2.97 -13.30 4.71
CA TYR A 20 -3.98 -12.24 4.88
C TYR A 20 -3.95 -11.61 6.26
N LYS A 21 -3.54 -12.34 7.31
CA LYS A 21 -3.25 -11.76 8.62
C LYS A 21 -2.19 -10.66 8.51
N GLN A 22 -1.06 -10.96 7.86
CA GLN A 22 0.00 -9.96 7.65
C GLN A 22 -0.50 -8.76 6.84
N ARG A 23 -1.21 -8.99 5.72
CA ARG A 23 -1.72 -7.90 4.87
C ARG A 23 -2.76 -7.02 5.57
N LEU A 24 -3.61 -7.60 6.41
CA LEU A 24 -4.59 -6.85 7.21
C LEU A 24 -3.89 -5.99 8.27
N VAL A 25 -2.87 -6.53 8.95
CA VAL A 25 -2.02 -5.75 9.88
C VAL A 25 -1.35 -4.58 9.17
N ILE A 26 -0.75 -4.83 7.99
CA ILE A 26 -0.09 -3.80 7.19
C ILE A 26 -1.08 -2.71 6.74
N SER A 27 -2.33 -3.08 6.45
CA SER A 27 -3.38 -2.10 6.10
C SER A 27 -3.83 -1.22 7.27
N GLY A 28 -3.42 -1.53 8.51
CA GLY A 28 -3.81 -0.80 9.73
C GLY A 28 -5.09 -1.29 10.36
N ASN A 29 -5.66 -2.36 9.79
CA ASN A 29 -6.90 -3.00 10.20
C ASN A 29 -8.05 -2.01 10.49
N PRO A 30 -8.43 -1.13 9.55
CA PRO A 30 -9.40 -0.05 9.79
C PRO A 30 -10.83 -0.55 10.09
N LEU A 31 -11.13 -1.82 9.80
CA LEU A 31 -12.42 -2.46 10.05
C LEU A 31 -12.34 -3.58 11.11
N HIS A 32 -11.20 -3.74 11.79
CA HIS A 32 -10.94 -4.83 12.74
C HIS A 32 -11.20 -6.24 12.17
N LEU A 33 -11.03 -6.42 10.86
CA LEU A 33 -11.38 -7.66 10.17
C LEU A 33 -10.40 -8.79 10.50
N ILE A 34 -10.97 -9.96 10.75
CA ILE A 34 -10.24 -11.21 10.90
C ILE A 34 -10.00 -11.81 9.50
N PRO A 35 -8.90 -12.56 9.24
CA PRO A 35 -8.68 -13.22 7.96
C PRO A 35 -9.87 -14.05 7.44
N ALA A 36 -10.67 -14.62 8.35
CA ALA A 36 -11.89 -15.35 8.04
C ALA A 36 -13.03 -14.44 7.53
N GLU A 37 -13.16 -13.23 8.08
CA GLU A 37 -14.14 -12.24 7.62
C GLU A 37 -13.74 -11.66 6.26
N PHE A 38 -12.44 -11.51 6.00
CA PHE A 38 -11.96 -11.11 4.69
C PHE A 38 -12.23 -12.18 3.61
N LEU A 39 -12.16 -13.47 3.96
CA LEU A 39 -12.57 -14.54 3.06
C LEU A 39 -14.09 -14.52 2.83
N ALA A 40 -14.89 -14.31 3.88
CA ALA A 40 -16.33 -14.14 3.76
C ALA A 40 -16.71 -12.95 2.85
N LEU A 41 -15.94 -11.85 2.90
CA LEU A 41 -16.15 -10.71 2.00
C LEU A 41 -15.92 -11.08 0.52
N LYS A 42 -14.94 -11.95 0.24
CA LYS A 42 -14.70 -12.47 -1.12
C LYS A 42 -15.80 -13.40 -1.59
N GLU A 43 -16.29 -14.27 -0.72
CA GLU A 43 -17.41 -15.17 -1.03
C GLU A 43 -18.70 -14.39 -1.28
N ILE A 44 -18.99 -13.38 -0.46
CA ILE A 44 -20.12 -12.46 -0.67
C ILE A 44 -19.94 -11.70 -1.99
N GLY A 45 -18.74 -11.19 -2.27
CA GLY A 45 -18.45 -10.51 -3.54
C GLY A 45 -18.67 -11.41 -4.75
N ALA A 46 -18.24 -12.68 -4.68
CA ALA A 46 -18.46 -13.66 -5.73
C ALA A 46 -19.95 -13.99 -5.90
N LEU A 47 -20.69 -14.16 -4.80
CA LEU A 47 -22.12 -14.46 -4.81
C LEU A 47 -22.94 -13.29 -5.37
N VAL A 48 -22.61 -12.07 -4.99
CA VAL A 48 -23.22 -10.86 -5.57
C VAL A 48 -22.90 -10.75 -7.05
N GLY A 49 -21.66 -11.04 -7.47
CA GLY A 49 -21.28 -11.08 -8.88
C GLY A 49 -22.04 -12.12 -9.69
N LEU A 50 -22.28 -13.31 -9.12
CA LEU A 50 -23.09 -14.37 -9.73
C LEU A 50 -24.56 -13.96 -9.86
N LEU A 51 -25.17 -13.46 -8.79
CA LEU A 51 -26.58 -13.03 -8.79
C LEU A 51 -26.81 -11.88 -9.76
N PHE A 52 -25.89 -10.91 -9.79
CA PHE A 52 -25.96 -9.78 -10.71
C PHE A 52 -25.77 -10.21 -12.16
N GLY A 53 -24.80 -11.08 -12.44
CA GLY A 53 -24.61 -11.63 -13.78
C GLY A 53 -25.82 -12.44 -14.24
N PHE A 54 -26.39 -13.29 -13.38
CA PHE A 54 -27.60 -14.04 -13.68
C PHE A 54 -28.80 -13.12 -13.96
N PHE A 55 -28.96 -12.03 -13.20
CA PHE A 55 -29.97 -11.01 -13.46
C PHE A 55 -29.79 -10.34 -14.83
N LEU A 56 -28.54 -10.05 -15.24
CA LEU A 56 -28.25 -9.47 -16.56
C LEU A 56 -28.53 -10.45 -17.73
N VAL A 57 -28.28 -11.74 -17.52
CA VAL A 57 -28.65 -12.77 -18.50
C VAL A 57 -30.17 -12.78 -18.71
N LEU A 58 -30.96 -12.71 -17.63
CA LEU A 58 -32.41 -12.72 -17.69
C LEU A 58 -33.03 -11.45 -18.29
N THR A 59 -32.42 -10.28 -18.06
CA THR A 59 -32.98 -8.99 -18.46
C THR A 59 -32.50 -8.51 -19.83
N VAL A 60 -31.24 -8.74 -20.18
CA VAL A 60 -30.61 -8.19 -21.40
C VAL A 60 -30.09 -9.29 -22.34
N GLN A 61 -30.43 -10.56 -22.08
CA GLN A 61 -29.95 -11.72 -22.86
C GLN A 61 -28.41 -11.76 -22.96
N ALA A 62 -27.72 -11.30 -21.92
CA ALA A 62 -26.26 -11.30 -21.86
C ALA A 62 -25.71 -12.73 -21.95
N ASN A 63 -24.50 -12.88 -22.50
CA ASN A 63 -23.84 -14.17 -22.59
C ASN A 63 -23.53 -14.73 -21.19
N ILE A 64 -23.76 -16.03 -20.97
CA ILE A 64 -23.46 -16.74 -19.72
C ILE A 64 -21.98 -16.58 -19.30
N LEU A 65 -21.06 -16.43 -20.27
CA LEU A 65 -19.65 -16.13 -20.00
C LEU A 65 -19.46 -14.84 -19.21
N PHE A 66 -20.32 -13.83 -19.42
CA PHE A 66 -20.25 -12.55 -18.72
C PHE A 66 -20.57 -12.69 -17.23
N THR A 67 -21.46 -13.62 -16.88
CA THR A 67 -21.79 -13.95 -15.49
C THR A 67 -20.60 -14.57 -14.76
N LEU A 68 -19.89 -15.49 -15.42
CA LEU A 68 -18.69 -16.11 -14.85
C LEU A 68 -17.59 -15.05 -14.66
N PHE A 69 -17.44 -14.12 -15.61
CA PHE A 69 -16.46 -13.04 -15.51
C PHE A 69 -16.78 -12.09 -14.33
N LEU A 70 -18.05 -11.72 -14.13
CA LEU A 70 -18.49 -10.90 -13.01
C LEU A 70 -18.30 -11.58 -11.66
N ALA A 71 -18.56 -12.88 -11.57
CA ALA A 71 -18.32 -13.68 -10.35
C ALA A 71 -16.84 -13.70 -9.97
N ILE A 72 -15.96 -13.95 -10.95
CA ILE A 72 -14.52 -13.90 -10.77
C ILE A 72 -14.10 -12.48 -10.35
N GLY A 73 -14.58 -11.45 -11.05
CA GLY A 73 -14.34 -10.04 -10.70
C GLY A 73 -14.73 -9.71 -9.26
N GLY A 74 -15.91 -10.13 -8.82
CA GLY A 74 -16.41 -9.96 -7.45
C GLY A 74 -15.55 -10.64 -6.39
N PHE A 75 -14.96 -11.80 -6.70
CA PHE A 75 -14.01 -12.48 -5.82
C PHE A 75 -12.65 -11.75 -5.72
N PHE A 76 -12.17 -11.18 -6.83
CA PHE A 76 -10.88 -10.49 -6.87
C PHE A 76 -10.96 -9.04 -6.37
N PHE A 77 -12.13 -8.40 -6.43
CA PHE A 77 -12.33 -7.00 -6.05
C PHE A 77 -11.83 -6.65 -4.63
N PRO A 78 -12.13 -7.45 -3.57
CA PRO A 78 -11.60 -7.16 -2.24
C PRO A 78 -10.07 -7.17 -2.15
N ASN A 79 -9.37 -7.94 -3.00
CA ASN A 79 -7.90 -7.92 -3.03
C ASN A 79 -7.35 -6.61 -3.60
N PHE A 80 -8.02 -6.06 -4.62
CA PHE A 80 -7.65 -4.78 -5.22
C PHE A 80 -7.86 -3.66 -4.21
N TRP A 81 -9.03 -3.62 -3.58
CA TRP A 81 -9.35 -2.66 -2.53
C TRP A 81 -8.33 -2.70 -1.37
N LEU A 82 -8.00 -3.89 -0.87
CA LEU A 82 -6.99 -4.05 0.19
C LEU A 82 -5.60 -3.56 -0.24
N ASN A 83 -5.20 -3.82 -1.49
CA ASN A 83 -3.92 -3.34 -2.02
C ASN A 83 -3.87 -1.81 -2.09
N GLU A 84 -4.95 -1.19 -2.56
CA GLU A 84 -5.06 0.26 -2.65
C GLU A 84 -4.97 0.91 -1.27
N MET A 85 -5.66 0.34 -0.27
CA MET A 85 -5.57 0.81 1.11
C MET A 85 -4.15 0.70 1.69
N ILE A 86 -3.48 -0.45 1.48
CA ILE A 86 -2.09 -0.63 1.90
C ILE A 86 -1.19 0.41 1.23
N SER A 87 -1.35 0.63 -0.08
CA SER A 87 -0.55 1.60 -0.82
C SER A 87 -0.77 3.03 -0.30
N LYS A 88 -2.02 3.47 -0.13
CA LYS A 88 -2.36 4.79 0.42
C LYS A 88 -1.78 4.97 1.83
N ARG A 89 -1.90 3.95 2.69
CA ARG A 89 -1.35 3.99 4.05
C ARG A 89 0.17 4.11 4.03
N LYS A 90 0.86 3.28 3.26
CA LYS A 90 2.32 3.33 3.12
C LYS A 90 2.79 4.69 2.61
N HIS A 91 2.08 5.25 1.62
CA HIS A 91 2.41 6.56 1.08
C HIS A 91 2.24 7.69 2.13
N ALA A 92 1.15 7.65 2.90
CA ALA A 92 0.94 8.60 4.00
C ALA A 92 2.02 8.51 5.08
N ILE A 93 2.46 7.29 5.43
CA ILE A 93 3.59 7.07 6.34
C ILE A 93 4.88 7.64 5.74
N PHE A 94 5.17 7.34 4.49
CA PHE A 94 6.38 7.82 3.80
C PHE A 94 6.49 9.35 3.78
N ILE A 95 5.38 10.06 3.58
CA ILE A 95 5.35 11.53 3.59
C ILE A 95 5.55 12.10 4.99
N SER A 96 4.94 11.50 6.02
CA SER A 96 4.96 12.01 7.39
C SER A 96 6.21 11.62 8.20
N LEU A 97 6.96 10.63 7.73
CA LEU A 97 8.13 10.08 8.43
C LEU A 97 9.24 11.11 8.71
N PRO A 98 9.72 11.92 7.74
CA PRO A 98 10.79 12.90 8.01
C PRO A 98 10.40 13.91 9.11
N PHE A 99 9.18 14.44 9.07
CA PHE A 99 8.69 15.40 10.06
C PHE A 99 8.65 14.81 11.46
N SER A 100 8.19 13.57 11.59
CA SER A 100 8.16 12.88 12.89
C SER A 100 9.57 12.67 13.44
N MET A 101 10.53 12.36 12.57
CA MET A 101 11.93 12.18 12.96
C MET A 101 12.60 13.49 13.35
N ASP A 102 12.26 14.59 12.68
CA ASP A 102 12.72 15.93 13.05
C ASP A 102 12.23 16.32 14.45
N LEU A 103 10.95 16.04 14.74
CA LEU A 103 10.38 16.27 16.05
C LEU A 103 11.03 15.39 17.13
N LEU A 104 11.27 14.10 16.85
CA LEU A 104 12.03 13.22 17.75
C LEU A 104 13.43 13.77 18.01
N THR A 105 14.12 14.21 16.95
CA THR A 105 15.49 14.76 17.06
C THR A 105 15.50 15.97 17.97
N LEU A 106 14.59 16.93 17.73
CA LEU A 106 14.45 18.14 18.52
C LEU A 106 14.22 17.83 20.01
N VAL A 107 13.33 16.89 20.30
CA VAL A 107 12.96 16.55 21.68
C VAL A 107 14.09 15.81 22.40
N VAL A 108 14.76 14.88 21.71
CA VAL A 108 15.92 14.16 22.26
C VAL A 108 17.12 15.10 22.46
N GLU A 109 17.36 16.04 21.55
CA GLU A 109 18.41 17.07 21.71
C GLU A 109 18.13 18.02 22.88
N ALA A 110 16.86 18.25 23.22
CA ALA A 110 16.45 18.98 24.41
C ALA A 110 16.66 18.19 25.73
N GLY A 111 17.20 16.97 25.66
CA GLY A 111 17.53 16.14 26.82
C GLY A 111 16.37 15.29 27.35
N LEU A 112 15.23 15.24 26.63
CA LEU A 112 14.13 14.35 26.99
C LEU A 112 14.49 12.90 26.64
N ASN A 113 14.04 11.98 27.49
CA ASN A 113 14.21 10.55 27.23
C ASN A 113 13.37 10.11 26.02
N PHE A 114 13.75 8.98 25.41
CA PHE A 114 13.12 8.50 24.18
C PHE A 114 11.61 8.25 24.30
N THR A 115 11.13 7.73 25.43
CA THR A 115 9.70 7.51 25.65
C THR A 115 8.92 8.83 25.67
N ALA A 116 9.45 9.86 26.34
CA ALA A 116 8.88 11.21 26.33
C ALA A 116 8.94 11.86 24.93
N ALA A 117 9.99 11.58 24.16
CA ALA A 117 10.09 12.04 22.77
C ALA A 117 9.00 11.43 21.88
N ILE A 118 8.72 10.14 22.05
CA ILE A 118 7.64 9.46 21.33
C ILE A 118 6.28 10.02 21.77
N GLU A 119 6.07 10.29 23.05
CA GLU A 119 4.86 10.94 23.55
C GLU A 119 4.62 12.29 22.88
N GLU A 120 5.65 13.11 22.73
CA GLU A 120 5.51 14.40 22.03
C GLU A 120 5.19 14.26 20.54
N VAL A 121 5.71 13.22 19.87
CA VAL A 121 5.30 12.91 18.48
C VAL A 121 3.85 12.46 18.43
N VAL A 122 3.38 11.71 19.41
CA VAL A 122 1.99 11.28 19.49
C VAL A 122 1.07 12.46 19.78
N ASP A 123 1.49 13.46 20.53
CA ASP A 123 0.65 14.61 20.88
C ASP A 123 0.66 15.72 19.82
N LYS A 124 1.86 16.09 19.34
CA LYS A 124 2.07 17.21 18.40
C LYS A 124 2.23 16.78 16.95
N GLY A 125 2.38 15.48 16.68
CA GLY A 125 2.54 14.96 15.33
C GLY A 125 1.30 15.12 14.47
N GLN A 126 1.52 15.11 13.14
CA GLN A 126 0.41 15.16 12.18
C GLN A 126 -0.51 13.94 12.35
N PRO A 127 -1.84 14.12 12.34
CA PRO A 127 -2.78 13.01 12.39
C PRO A 127 -2.58 12.10 11.18
N GLY A 128 -2.54 10.79 11.40
CA GLY A 128 -2.34 9.83 10.33
C GLY A 128 -1.76 8.50 10.79
N PRO A 129 -1.56 7.56 9.85
CA PRO A 129 -1.21 6.18 10.15
C PRO A 129 0.14 6.01 10.85
N LEU A 130 1.08 6.96 10.68
CA LEU A 130 2.37 6.94 11.36
C LEU A 130 2.23 7.31 12.83
N ARG A 131 1.43 8.34 13.15
CA ARG A 131 1.10 8.73 14.52
C ARG A 131 0.43 7.58 15.27
N ASP A 132 -0.48 6.86 14.63
CA ASP A 132 -1.12 5.68 15.23
C ASP A 132 -0.12 4.56 15.57
N GLU A 133 0.89 4.36 14.73
CA GLU A 133 1.94 3.37 15.00
C GLU A 133 2.89 3.82 16.13
N PHE A 134 3.20 5.12 16.21
CA PHE A 134 3.92 5.68 17.36
C PHE A 134 3.10 5.61 18.66
N ALA A 135 1.78 5.81 18.59
CA ALA A 135 0.90 5.67 19.75
C ALA A 135 0.85 4.21 20.25
N ARG A 136 0.78 3.23 19.34
CA ARG A 136 0.91 1.81 19.67
C ARG A 136 2.27 1.50 20.30
N MET A 137 3.34 2.02 19.71
CA MET A 137 4.69 1.85 20.25
C MET A 137 4.83 2.46 21.65
N LEU A 138 4.26 3.65 21.89
CA LEU A 138 4.26 4.29 23.20
C LEU A 138 3.52 3.42 24.23
N GLN A 139 2.41 2.80 23.84
CA GLN A 139 1.70 1.86 24.69
C GLN A 139 2.56 0.63 25.03
N ASP A 140 3.24 0.04 24.05
CA ASP A 140 4.17 -1.08 24.25
C ASP A 140 5.26 -0.70 25.28
N LEU A 141 5.87 0.49 25.13
CA LEU A 141 6.88 1.02 26.06
C LEU A 141 6.31 1.21 27.48
N ARG A 142 5.10 1.76 27.61
CA ARG A 142 4.41 1.95 28.91
C ARG A 142 4.07 0.63 29.60
N LEU A 143 3.89 -0.44 28.84
CA LEU A 143 3.68 -1.81 29.33
C LEU A 143 5.00 -2.52 29.69
N GLY A 144 6.14 -1.83 29.59
CA GLY A 144 7.45 -2.38 29.94
C GLY A 144 8.11 -3.20 28.82
N VAL A 145 7.58 -3.16 27.60
CA VAL A 145 8.26 -3.76 26.44
C VAL A 145 9.55 -2.98 26.19
N SER A 146 10.64 -3.70 25.88
CA SER A 146 11.92 -3.07 25.59
C SER A 146 11.81 -2.14 24.37
N MET A 147 12.57 -1.04 24.37
CA MET A 147 12.61 -0.11 23.23
C MET A 147 12.93 -0.84 21.91
N ARG A 148 13.86 -1.78 21.98
CA ARG A 148 14.27 -2.60 20.83
C ARG A 148 13.11 -3.43 20.27
N ASP A 149 12.33 -4.07 21.14
CA ASP A 149 11.23 -4.94 20.70
C ASP A 149 10.02 -4.12 20.23
N ALA A 150 9.75 -2.98 20.87
CA ALA A 150 8.71 -2.05 20.43
C ALA A 150 9.01 -1.49 19.01
N LEU A 151 10.26 -1.09 18.75
CA LEU A 151 10.72 -0.66 17.43
C LEU A 151 10.60 -1.77 16.38
N LYS A 152 11.05 -2.99 16.70
CA LYS A 152 10.88 -4.14 15.79
C LYS A 152 9.41 -4.43 15.49
N GLY A 153 8.55 -4.41 16.51
CA GLY A 153 7.11 -4.61 16.34
C GLY A 153 6.50 -3.58 15.40
N MET A 154 6.87 -2.30 15.52
CA MET A 154 6.46 -1.25 14.59
C MET A 154 6.92 -1.52 13.15
N ALA A 155 8.17 -1.97 12.97
CA ALA A 155 8.72 -2.27 11.65
C ALA A 155 8.05 -3.49 10.99
N GLU A 156 7.70 -4.50 11.77
CA GLU A 156 6.95 -5.68 11.30
C GLU A 156 5.52 -5.31 10.91
N ARG A 157 4.82 -4.50 11.73
CA ARG A 157 3.43 -4.08 11.48
C ARG A 157 3.30 -3.21 10.23
N THR A 158 4.24 -2.28 10.03
CA THR A 158 4.23 -1.38 8.87
C THR A 158 4.71 -2.08 7.59
N ASN A 159 5.63 -3.04 7.72
CA ASN A 159 6.28 -3.74 6.61
C ASN A 159 6.77 -2.79 5.49
N MET A 160 7.48 -1.74 5.91
CA MET A 160 8.09 -0.72 5.05
C MET A 160 9.60 -0.74 5.22
N PHE A 161 10.33 -0.55 4.12
CA PHE A 161 11.79 -0.54 4.16
C PHE A 161 12.32 0.66 4.96
N GLU A 162 11.67 1.80 4.80
CA GLU A 162 12.00 3.08 5.41
C GLU A 162 11.86 3.00 6.94
N ILE A 163 10.77 2.40 7.43
CA ILE A 163 10.56 2.16 8.85
C ILE A 163 11.59 1.15 9.37
N ARG A 164 11.84 0.04 8.67
CA ARG A 164 12.87 -0.94 9.07
C ARG A 164 14.27 -0.32 9.18
N SER A 165 14.64 0.50 8.21
CA SER A 165 15.92 1.23 8.20
C SER A 165 16.02 2.15 9.41
N PHE A 166 15.00 2.98 9.62
CA PHE A 166 14.88 3.87 10.77
C PHE A 166 14.99 3.13 12.11
N THR A 167 14.18 2.09 12.32
CA THR A 167 14.18 1.34 13.58
C THR A 167 15.51 0.62 13.81
N SER A 168 16.14 0.12 12.74
CA SER A 168 17.44 -0.56 12.84
C SER A 168 18.56 0.40 13.20
N ALA A 169 18.52 1.64 12.69
CA ALA A 169 19.48 2.69 13.05
C ALA A 169 19.32 3.07 14.52
N LEU A 170 18.09 3.26 15.01
CA LEU A 170 17.83 3.57 16.42
C LEU A 170 18.25 2.44 17.37
N ILE A 171 17.96 1.19 17.03
CA ILE A 171 18.39 0.03 17.82
C ILE A 171 19.92 -0.06 17.89
N GLN A 172 20.61 0.27 16.79
CA GLN A 172 22.07 0.30 16.78
C GLN A 172 22.62 1.43 17.64
N ALA A 173 22.03 2.62 17.56
CA ALA A 173 22.46 3.77 18.35
C ALA A 173 22.31 3.50 19.86
N ASP A 174 21.17 2.93 20.27
CA ASP A 174 20.91 2.51 21.65
C ASP A 174 21.93 1.46 22.12
N LYS A 175 22.23 0.45 21.29
CA LYS A 175 23.21 -0.60 21.62
C LYS A 175 24.64 -0.07 21.75
N LEU A 176 25.03 0.89 20.91
CA LEU A 176 26.38 1.45 20.87
C LEU A 176 26.57 2.64 21.82
N GLY A 177 25.50 3.13 22.44
CA GLY A 177 25.52 4.30 23.31
C GLY A 177 25.78 5.61 22.57
N THR A 178 25.59 5.64 21.24
CA THR A 178 25.72 6.87 20.45
C THR A 178 24.48 7.75 20.64
N PRO A 179 24.60 9.09 20.57
CA PRO A 179 23.44 9.97 20.70
C PRO A 179 22.34 9.62 19.70
N LEU A 180 21.13 9.33 20.19
CA LEU A 180 19.98 8.99 19.33
C LEU A 180 19.66 10.13 18.35
N SER A 181 19.89 11.38 18.75
CA SER A 181 19.71 12.57 17.91
C SER A 181 20.52 12.52 16.62
N GLU A 182 21.75 12.01 16.66
CA GLU A 182 22.60 11.86 15.46
C GLU A 182 22.02 10.84 14.49
N ALA A 183 21.60 9.67 14.99
CA ALA A 183 20.98 8.62 14.19
C ALA A 183 19.65 9.08 13.57
N LEU A 184 18.83 9.82 14.32
CA LEU A 184 17.57 10.40 13.85
C LEU A 184 17.81 11.43 12.73
N ARG A 185 18.78 12.33 12.91
CA ARG A 185 19.14 13.38 11.93
C ARG A 185 19.62 12.79 10.61
N VAL A 186 20.56 11.84 10.67
CA VAL A 186 21.07 11.15 9.47
C VAL A 186 19.94 10.45 8.72
N GLN A 187 19.07 9.73 9.43
CA GLN A 187 17.94 9.06 8.78
C GLN A 187 16.96 10.08 8.18
N ALA A 188 16.70 11.22 8.86
CA ALA A 188 15.80 12.24 8.36
C ALA A 188 16.27 12.83 7.03
N ASP A 189 17.58 13.11 6.91
CA ASP A 189 18.19 13.62 5.68
C ASP A 189 18.14 12.61 4.54
N ILE A 190 18.38 11.32 4.82
CA ILE A 190 18.19 10.25 3.83
C ILE A 190 16.74 10.22 3.36
N ARG A 191 15.75 10.29 4.26
CA ARG A 191 14.32 10.27 3.90
C ARG A 191 13.90 11.50 3.08
N ARG A 192 14.41 12.70 3.42
CA ARG A 192 14.16 13.93 2.63
C ARG A 192 14.71 13.80 1.22
N THR A 193 15.94 13.30 1.09
CA THR A 193 16.59 13.08 -0.21
C THR A 193 15.81 12.08 -1.06
N GLU A 194 15.36 10.97 -0.48
CA GLU A 194 14.54 9.99 -1.21
C GLU A 194 13.17 10.53 -1.62
N ARG A 195 12.52 11.36 -0.79
CA ARG A 195 11.29 12.05 -1.19
C ARG A 195 11.52 12.91 -2.41
N PHE A 196 12.63 13.65 -2.46
CA PHE A 196 13.01 14.47 -3.60
C PHE A 196 13.27 13.62 -4.85
N GLN A 197 14.08 12.56 -4.74
CA GLN A 197 14.37 11.64 -5.84
C GLN A 197 13.12 10.91 -6.36
N THR A 198 12.17 10.58 -5.48
CA THR A 198 10.91 9.93 -5.89
C THR A 198 10.05 10.90 -6.69
N ALA A 199 9.97 12.17 -6.27
CA ALA A 199 9.29 13.22 -7.02
C ALA A 199 9.96 13.44 -8.40
N GLU A 200 11.30 13.44 -8.43
CA GLU A 200 12.06 13.57 -9.68
C GLU A 200 11.86 12.36 -10.61
N LYS A 201 11.85 11.14 -10.10
CA LYS A 201 11.52 9.93 -10.88
C LYS A 201 10.11 10.00 -11.46
N MET A 202 9.11 10.43 -10.68
CA MET A 202 7.75 10.62 -11.18
C MET A 202 7.68 11.69 -12.29
N ALA A 203 8.49 12.74 -12.17
CA ALA A 203 8.62 13.76 -13.22
C ALA A 203 9.27 13.20 -14.49
N GLN A 204 10.32 12.38 -14.36
CA GLN A 204 11.03 11.77 -15.50
C GLN A 204 10.27 10.62 -16.19
N GLU A 205 9.37 9.93 -15.48
CA GLU A 205 8.50 8.91 -16.08
C GLU A 205 7.29 9.51 -16.85
N SER A 206 6.93 10.76 -16.57
CA SER A 206 5.78 11.42 -17.20
C SER A 206 5.90 11.56 -18.73
N PRO A 207 7.06 11.94 -19.31
CA PRO A 207 7.26 11.94 -20.76
C PRO A 207 7.08 10.58 -21.43
N VAL A 208 7.54 9.50 -20.80
CA VAL A 208 7.46 8.14 -21.39
C VAL A 208 6.01 7.65 -21.48
N LYS A 209 5.17 8.01 -20.50
CA LYS A 209 3.73 7.70 -20.53
C LYS A 209 2.97 8.47 -21.62
N MET A 210 3.47 9.64 -22.04
CA MET A 210 2.92 10.40 -23.18
C MET A 210 3.25 9.79 -24.55
N LEU A 211 4.28 8.94 -24.65
CA LEU A 211 4.63 8.26 -25.90
C LEU A 211 3.59 7.20 -26.30
N PHE A 212 2.89 6.60 -25.32
CA PHE A 212 1.93 5.54 -25.61
C PHE A 212 0.70 6.05 -26.39
N PRO A 213 0.00 7.12 -25.97
CA PRO A 213 -1.03 7.74 -26.81
C PRO A 213 -0.49 8.21 -28.16
N LEU A 214 0.70 8.83 -28.16
CA LEU A 214 1.32 9.34 -29.39
C LEU A 214 1.52 8.23 -30.42
N LEU A 215 2.08 7.08 -30.01
CA LEU A 215 2.28 5.92 -30.87
C LEU A 215 0.94 5.33 -31.31
N PHE A 216 -0.02 5.18 -30.41
CA PHE A 216 -1.30 4.56 -30.72
C PHE A 216 -2.19 5.40 -31.66
N PHE A 217 -2.07 6.73 -31.64
CA PHE A 217 -2.85 7.61 -32.51
C PHE A 217 -2.12 8.04 -33.79
N ILE A 218 -0.82 8.37 -33.70
CA ILE A 218 -0.07 8.85 -34.86
C ILE A 218 0.35 7.69 -35.77
N PHE A 219 0.77 6.56 -35.21
CA PHE A 219 1.28 5.45 -36.02
C PHE A 219 0.22 4.88 -36.98
N PRO A 220 -1.05 4.63 -36.57
CA PRO A 220 -2.09 4.22 -37.50
C PRO A 220 -2.41 5.29 -38.54
N ALA A 221 -2.42 6.57 -38.15
CA ALA A 221 -2.70 7.68 -39.07
C ALA A 221 -1.63 7.81 -40.17
N VAL A 222 -0.35 7.70 -39.81
CA VAL A 222 0.77 7.71 -40.76
C VAL A 222 0.73 6.48 -41.67
N PHE A 223 0.41 5.30 -41.12
CA PHE A 223 0.23 4.08 -41.93
C PHE A 223 -0.89 4.24 -42.96
N ILE A 224 -2.03 4.81 -42.58
CA ILE A 224 -3.14 5.08 -43.50
C ILE A 224 -2.68 6.03 -44.61
N ILE A 225 -2.01 7.14 -44.28
CA ILE A 225 -1.55 8.11 -45.26
C ILE A 225 -0.53 7.50 -46.25
N LEU A 226 0.35 6.60 -45.79
CA LEU A 226 1.36 5.97 -46.63
C LEU A 226 0.82 4.77 -47.43
N LEU A 227 0.04 3.87 -46.84
CA LEU A 227 -0.44 2.66 -47.52
C LEU A 227 -1.56 2.95 -48.52
N VAL A 228 -2.47 3.88 -48.23
CA VAL A 228 -3.62 4.16 -49.10
C VAL A 228 -3.19 4.49 -50.54
N PRO A 229 -2.27 5.43 -50.82
CA PRO A 229 -1.87 5.71 -52.20
C PRO A 229 -1.13 4.52 -52.84
N ILE A 230 -0.37 3.74 -52.06
CA ILE A 230 0.33 2.55 -52.56
C ILE A 230 -0.66 1.48 -53.00
N ILE A 231 -1.67 1.19 -52.17
CA ILE A 231 -2.74 0.24 -52.49
C ILE A 231 -3.54 0.72 -53.70
N LEU A 232 -3.94 2.00 -53.72
CA LEU A 232 -4.69 2.57 -54.83
C LEU A 232 -3.90 2.51 -56.14
N LYS A 233 -2.58 2.77 -56.09
CA LYS A 233 -1.70 2.67 -57.25
C LYS A 233 -1.54 1.21 -57.71
N PHE A 234 -1.36 0.27 -56.78
CA PHE A 234 -1.30 -1.16 -57.10
C PHE A 234 -2.61 -1.69 -57.69
N MET A 235 -3.76 -1.22 -57.20
CA MET A 235 -5.07 -1.58 -57.77
C MET A 235 -5.31 -0.94 -59.13
N ALA A 236 -4.76 0.24 -59.39
CA ALA A 236 -4.86 0.93 -60.67
C ALA A 236 -3.88 0.37 -61.73
N GLU A 237 -2.71 -0.15 -61.31
CA GLU A 237 -1.71 -0.77 -62.20
C GLU A 237 -1.89 -2.30 -62.32
N GLY A 238 -2.67 -2.92 -61.42
CA GLY A 238 -2.96 -4.36 -61.37
C GLY A 238 -4.29 -4.79 -61.99
N MET A 239 -5.00 -3.88 -62.67
CA MET A 239 -6.08 -4.16 -63.63
C MET A 239 -5.61 -3.86 -65.05
#